data_AF-A0A2N3A7G2-F1
#
_entry.id   AF-A0A2N3A7G2-F1
#
_cell.length_a   1.000
_cell.length_b   1.000
_cell.length_c   1.000
_cell.angle_alpha   90.00
_cell.angle_beta   90.00
_cell.angle_gamma   90.00
#
_symmetry.space_group_name_H-M   'P 1'
#
loop_
_entity.id
_entity.type
_entity.pdbx_description
1 polymer ?
#
loop_
_entity_poly.entity_id
_entity_poly.type
_entity_poly.pdbx_seq_one_letter_code
_entity_poly.pdbx_strand_id
1 'polypeptide(L)'
;MLPEIKIIRYNNARFEEGSTYAFTILKKTELSETEAYYVLLDPKGYKILLPAEIYTHYGFEPGAEVYCRIDKVNCSGQVFLEPLHPFYSENETYAFEITRHWAEDADGHNKQYFIELSDVNKMPYIIKVTAKEYDKYSSGNLMNCRVDRIKKAKLHLRPADETEINLLLQPGNYYPFTVKELSGEYFILSDPDGNTHKLECKWYAHYNIRKGNKIRCRFLYYSEDGSTVLEPENPYYRDGKVYEFPIRYIQKMEYADGSSDATAIVGDVFGEEAHLRLPSDWIDRIEGLPNLSARIDRIRKSRVHGTVVF
;
A
#
# COMPACT_ATOMS: atom_id res chain seq x y z
N MET A 1 -6.60 -17.78 32.55
CA MET A 1 -7.41 -16.54 32.57
C MET A 1 -7.98 -16.39 31.18
N LEU A 2 -9.28 -16.14 31.04
CA LEU A 2 -9.90 -16.01 29.72
C LEU A 2 -9.34 -14.77 29.01
N PRO A 3 -9.08 -14.82 27.70
CA PRO A 3 -8.72 -13.63 26.96
C PRO A 3 -9.89 -12.65 26.99
N GLU A 4 -9.61 -11.39 27.32
CA GLU A 4 -10.62 -10.32 27.33
C GLU A 4 -11.25 -10.18 25.93
N ILE A 5 -12.57 -10.02 25.84
CA ILE A 5 -13.27 -9.73 24.58
C ILE A 5 -13.64 -8.24 24.53
N LYS A 6 -13.07 -7.53 23.57
CA LYS A 6 -13.37 -6.12 23.29
C LYS A 6 -14.32 -6.01 22.10
N ILE A 7 -15.49 -5.43 22.33
CA ILE A 7 -16.51 -5.23 21.29
C ILE A 7 -16.38 -3.82 20.72
N ILE A 8 -16.25 -3.73 19.40
CA ILE A 8 -16.25 -2.47 18.64
C ILE A 8 -17.45 -2.50 17.70
N ARG A 9 -18.25 -1.43 17.71
CA ARG A 9 -19.42 -1.29 16.84
C ARG A 9 -19.17 -0.27 15.75
N TYR A 10 -19.48 -0.63 14.52
CA TYR A 10 -19.37 0.23 13.36
C TYR A 10 -20.74 0.58 12.81
N ASN A 11 -20.87 1.85 12.42
CA ASN A 11 -22.11 2.40 11.87
C ASN A 11 -22.17 2.26 10.34
N ASN A 12 -21.48 1.28 9.76
CA ASN A 12 -21.46 1.04 8.32
C ASN A 12 -21.63 -0.45 8.02
N ALA A 13 -21.87 -0.76 6.75
CA ALA A 13 -21.86 -2.13 6.24
C ALA A 13 -20.45 -2.73 6.31
N ARG A 14 -20.37 -4.07 6.35
CA ARG A 14 -19.07 -4.74 6.18
C ARG A 14 -18.64 -4.67 4.73
N PHE A 15 -17.43 -4.16 4.52
CA PHE A 15 -16.79 -4.08 3.21
C PHE A 15 -15.58 -5.01 3.13
N GLU A 16 -15.36 -5.59 1.96
CA GLU A 16 -14.18 -6.41 1.67
C GLU A 16 -13.09 -5.57 0.99
N GLU A 17 -11.88 -5.54 1.58
CA GLU A 17 -10.72 -4.88 0.97
C GLU A 17 -10.41 -5.46 -0.42
N GLY A 18 -10.15 -4.59 -1.39
CA GLY A 18 -9.89 -4.95 -2.79
C GLY A 18 -11.15 -5.10 -3.65
N SER A 19 -12.33 -5.27 -3.04
CA SER A 19 -13.59 -5.33 -3.79
C SER A 19 -14.05 -3.93 -4.22
N THR A 20 -14.83 -3.87 -5.30
CA THR A 20 -15.41 -2.62 -5.84
C THR A 20 -16.90 -2.58 -5.59
N TYR A 21 -17.40 -1.43 -5.13
CA TYR A 21 -18.82 -1.20 -4.84
C TYR A 21 -19.28 0.10 -5.48
N ALA A 22 -20.56 0.15 -5.85
CA ALA A 22 -21.22 1.37 -6.31
C ALA A 22 -21.64 2.24 -5.12
N PHE A 23 -21.43 3.54 -5.25
CA PHE A 23 -21.84 4.56 -4.29
C PHE A 23 -22.54 5.71 -5.01
N THR A 24 -23.54 6.33 -4.38
CA THR A 24 -24.16 7.55 -4.90
C THR A 24 -23.53 8.77 -4.24
N ILE A 25 -23.05 9.74 -5.04
CA ILE A 25 -22.57 11.02 -4.51
C ILE A 25 -23.79 11.84 -4.08
N LEU A 26 -23.97 12.10 -2.78
CA LEU A 26 -25.11 12.90 -2.31
C LEU A 26 -24.87 14.39 -2.46
N LYS A 27 -23.67 14.84 -2.08
CA LYS A 27 -23.26 16.24 -2.12
C LYS A 27 -21.75 16.35 -1.91
N LYS A 28 -21.21 17.52 -2.21
CA LYS A 28 -19.90 17.98 -1.72
C LYS A 28 -20.12 18.83 -0.46
N THR A 29 -19.27 18.70 0.54
CA THR A 29 -19.31 19.46 1.79
C THR A 29 -17.90 19.93 2.14
N GLU A 30 -17.79 21.11 2.73
CA GLU A 30 -16.55 21.64 3.30
C GLU A 30 -16.60 21.43 4.81
N LEU A 31 -15.56 20.82 5.39
CA LEU A 31 -15.43 20.65 6.84
C LEU A 31 -14.47 21.68 7.44
N SER A 32 -13.59 22.25 6.62
CA SER A 32 -12.71 23.37 6.95
C SER A 32 -12.40 24.15 5.67
N GLU A 33 -11.67 25.27 5.79
CA GLU A 33 -11.23 26.08 4.64
C GLU A 33 -10.37 25.31 3.62
N THR A 34 -9.72 24.23 4.05
CA THR A 34 -8.79 23.43 3.25
C THR A 34 -9.20 21.97 3.14
N GLU A 35 -10.43 21.62 3.52
CA GLU A 35 -10.88 20.23 3.45
C GLU A 35 -12.30 20.15 2.91
N ALA A 36 -12.39 19.80 1.63
CA ALA A 36 -13.63 19.43 0.99
C ALA A 36 -13.76 17.91 0.87
N TYR A 37 -14.99 17.39 1.05
CA TYR A 37 -15.32 15.98 0.94
C TYR A 37 -16.57 15.78 0.08
N TYR A 38 -16.60 14.70 -0.71
CA TYR A 38 -17.84 14.14 -1.23
C TYR A 38 -18.48 13.25 -0.15
N VAL A 39 -19.78 13.42 0.07
CA VAL A 39 -20.59 12.54 0.91
C VAL A 39 -21.16 11.45 0.01
N LEU A 40 -20.63 10.25 0.13
CA LEU A 40 -21.07 9.07 -0.62
C LEU A 40 -22.13 8.31 0.18
N LEU A 41 -23.12 7.75 -0.49
CA LEU A 41 -24.10 6.82 0.06
C LEU A 41 -23.82 5.42 -0.45
N ASP A 42 -23.65 4.46 0.45
CA ASP A 42 -23.53 3.05 0.07
C ASP A 42 -24.89 2.43 -0.28
N PRO A 43 -24.93 1.21 -0.86
CA PRO A 43 -26.18 0.54 -1.21
C PRO A 43 -27.11 0.21 -0.02
N LYS A 44 -26.60 0.28 1.22
CA LYS A 44 -27.36 0.03 2.46
C LYS A 44 -27.78 1.33 3.16
N GLY A 45 -27.49 2.49 2.58
CA GLY A 45 -27.87 3.81 3.09
C GLY A 45 -26.88 4.45 4.06
N TYR A 46 -25.66 3.92 4.20
CA TYR A 46 -24.63 4.50 5.05
C TYR A 46 -23.80 5.55 4.32
N LYS A 47 -23.46 6.62 5.05
CA LYS A 47 -22.69 7.74 4.51
C LYS A 47 -21.20 7.54 4.76
N ILE A 48 -20.40 7.75 3.72
CA ILE A 48 -18.94 7.70 3.77
C ILE A 48 -18.38 9.00 3.19
N LEU A 49 -17.25 9.48 3.71
CA LEU A 49 -16.57 10.66 3.20
C LEU A 49 -15.42 10.28 2.26
N LEU A 50 -15.37 10.92 1.10
CA LEU A 50 -14.28 10.83 0.13
C LEU A 50 -13.62 12.20 -0.02
N PRO A 51 -12.30 12.37 0.23
CA PRO A 51 -11.62 13.66 0.09
C PRO A 51 -11.77 14.20 -1.34
N ALA A 52 -12.31 15.41 -1.52
CA ALA A 52 -12.69 15.92 -2.83
C ALA A 52 -11.53 16.48 -3.64
N GLU A 53 -10.53 17.07 -2.98
CA GLU A 53 -9.42 17.81 -3.62
C GLU A 53 -8.61 16.94 -4.58
N ILE A 54 -8.41 15.67 -4.18
CA ILE A 54 -7.63 14.68 -4.92
C ILE A 54 -8.31 14.28 -6.24
N TYR A 55 -9.65 14.29 -6.27
CA TYR A 55 -10.46 13.80 -7.40
C TYR A 55 -11.16 14.93 -8.16
N THR A 56 -10.63 16.15 -8.10
CA THR A 56 -11.21 17.33 -8.77
C THR A 56 -11.35 17.14 -10.28
N HIS A 57 -10.41 16.44 -10.91
CA HIS A 57 -10.39 16.16 -12.34
C HIS A 57 -11.25 14.96 -12.77
N TYR A 58 -11.90 14.25 -11.82
CA TYR A 58 -12.77 13.11 -12.15
C TYR A 58 -14.17 13.54 -12.60
N GLY A 59 -14.53 14.82 -12.46
CA GLY A 59 -15.83 15.33 -12.91
C GLY A 59 -17.01 14.82 -12.09
N PHE A 60 -16.82 14.56 -10.78
CA PHE A 60 -17.87 14.07 -9.90
C PHE A 60 -18.97 15.09 -9.64
N GLU A 61 -20.22 14.65 -9.75
CA GLU A 61 -21.42 15.47 -9.53
C GLU A 61 -22.38 14.82 -8.53
N PRO A 62 -23.11 15.60 -7.70
CA PRO A 62 -24.20 15.06 -6.88
C PRO A 62 -25.26 14.33 -7.72
N GLY A 63 -25.70 13.18 -7.23
CA GLY A 63 -26.63 12.26 -7.90
C GLY A 63 -25.93 11.21 -8.76
N ALA A 64 -24.65 11.41 -9.12
CA ALA A 64 -23.92 10.44 -9.91
C ALA A 64 -23.57 9.18 -9.11
N GLU A 65 -23.53 8.05 -9.81
CA GLU A 65 -22.99 6.79 -9.30
C GLU A 65 -21.47 6.76 -9.54
N VAL A 66 -20.71 6.41 -8.51
CA VAL A 66 -19.27 6.22 -8.57
C VAL A 66 -18.90 4.83 -8.07
N TYR A 67 -18.04 4.15 -8.80
CA TYR A 67 -17.52 2.84 -8.42
C TYR A 67 -16.21 3.05 -7.66
N CYS A 68 -16.15 2.57 -6.43
CA CYS A 68 -14.97 2.70 -5.57
C CYS A 68 -14.47 1.33 -5.13
N ARG A 69 -13.15 1.14 -5.28
CA ARG A 69 -12.42 0.04 -4.64
C ARG A 69 -12.27 0.33 -3.15
N ILE A 70 -12.51 -0.67 -2.32
CA ILE A 70 -12.22 -0.60 -0.88
C ILE A 70 -10.71 -0.78 -0.70
N ASP A 71 -9.99 0.31 -0.57
CA ASP A 71 -8.53 0.29 -0.47
C ASP A 71 -8.05 -0.25 0.88
N LYS A 72 -8.78 0.09 1.96
CA LYS A 72 -8.50 -0.36 3.32
C LYS A 72 -9.71 -0.19 4.23
N VAL A 73 -9.88 -1.11 5.18
CA VAL A 73 -10.73 -0.90 6.36
C VAL A 73 -9.82 -0.95 7.58
N ASN A 74 -9.72 0.15 8.34
CA ASN A 74 -8.85 0.17 9.51
C ASN A 74 -9.52 -0.45 10.75
N CYS A 75 -8.77 -0.56 11.84
CA CYS A 75 -9.26 -1.11 13.11
C CYS A 75 -10.31 -0.25 13.82
N SER A 76 -10.63 0.95 13.31
CA SER A 76 -11.73 1.80 13.77
C SER A 76 -12.93 1.74 12.82
N GLY A 77 -12.92 0.83 11.83
CA GLY A 77 -13.99 0.66 10.85
C GLY A 77 -14.09 1.81 9.84
N GLN A 78 -13.10 2.70 9.82
CA GLN A 78 -12.99 3.72 8.80
C GLN A 78 -12.64 3.04 7.48
N VAL A 79 -13.48 3.28 6.49
CA VAL A 79 -13.35 2.75 5.14
C VAL A 79 -12.60 3.78 4.29
N PHE A 80 -11.50 3.35 3.69
CA PHE A 80 -10.73 4.13 2.74
C PHE A 80 -11.08 3.65 1.33
N LEU A 81 -11.49 4.59 0.49
CA LEU A 81 -12.01 4.34 -0.85
C LEU A 81 -11.07 4.93 -1.90
N GLU A 82 -10.89 4.20 -3.00
CA GLU A 82 -10.27 4.70 -4.23
C GLU A 82 -11.31 4.57 -5.37
N PRO A 83 -11.85 5.68 -5.87
CA PRO A 83 -12.70 5.65 -7.06
C PRO A 83 -11.95 5.11 -8.27
N LEU A 84 -12.63 4.35 -9.12
CA LEU A 84 -12.07 3.93 -10.40
C LEU A 84 -11.73 5.18 -11.24
N HIS A 85 -10.56 5.16 -11.88
CA HIS A 85 -10.12 6.28 -12.70
C HIS A 85 -10.97 6.35 -13.97
N PRO A 86 -11.49 7.53 -14.36
CA PRO A 86 -12.44 7.65 -15.48
C PRO A 86 -11.84 7.29 -16.85
N PHE A 87 -10.52 7.40 -16.99
CA PHE A 87 -9.82 7.21 -18.27
C PHE A 87 -8.82 6.05 -18.29
N TYR A 88 -8.45 5.50 -17.13
CA TYR A 88 -7.31 4.59 -17.03
C TYR A 88 -7.64 3.40 -16.14
N SER A 89 -7.07 2.25 -16.48
CA SER A 89 -7.20 1.01 -15.72
C SER A 89 -5.81 0.48 -15.36
N GLU A 90 -5.67 -0.08 -14.17
CA GLU A 90 -4.43 -0.76 -13.76
C GLU A 90 -4.12 -1.94 -14.71
N ASN A 91 -2.83 -2.14 -15.00
CA ASN A 91 -2.23 -3.12 -15.91
C ASN A 91 -2.45 -2.88 -17.42
N GLU A 92 -3.20 -1.85 -17.80
CA GLU A 92 -3.38 -1.47 -19.21
C GLU A 92 -2.29 -0.51 -19.69
N THR A 93 -2.06 -0.47 -21.01
CA THR A 93 -1.06 0.40 -21.65
C THR A 93 -1.72 1.53 -22.42
N TYR A 94 -1.22 2.75 -22.22
CA TYR A 94 -1.70 3.96 -22.88
C TYR A 94 -0.52 4.79 -23.39
N ALA A 95 -0.78 5.63 -24.40
CA ALA A 95 0.16 6.63 -24.87
C ALA A 95 0.02 7.92 -24.05
N PHE A 96 1.13 8.41 -23.51
CA PHE A 96 1.22 9.67 -22.77
C PHE A 96 2.07 10.68 -23.54
N GLU A 97 1.72 11.96 -23.45
CA GLU A 97 2.47 13.05 -24.08
C GLU A 97 3.74 13.32 -23.28
N ILE A 98 4.91 13.35 -23.93
CA ILE A 98 6.16 13.74 -23.29
C ILE A 98 6.23 15.26 -23.26
N THR A 99 6.23 15.84 -22.06
CA THR A 99 6.31 17.30 -21.87
C THR A 99 7.74 17.77 -21.59
N ARG A 100 8.55 16.92 -20.95
CA ARG A 100 9.93 17.25 -20.58
C ARG A 100 10.76 15.98 -20.37
N HIS A 101 12.07 16.09 -20.54
CA HIS A 101 13.03 15.09 -20.09
C HIS A 101 14.27 15.81 -19.53
N TRP A 102 14.93 15.21 -18.52
CA TRP A 102 16.18 15.73 -17.97
C TRP A 102 16.99 14.62 -17.27
N ALA A 103 18.25 14.93 -16.95
CA ALA A 103 19.10 14.07 -16.15
C ALA A 103 19.64 14.82 -14.92
N GLU A 104 19.76 14.14 -13.79
CA GLU A 104 20.29 14.68 -12.53
C GLU A 104 21.44 13.81 -12.01
N ASP A 105 22.46 14.43 -11.43
CA ASP A 105 23.52 13.72 -10.72
C ASP A 105 23.03 13.41 -9.29
N ALA A 106 22.80 12.13 -8.99
CA ALA A 106 22.30 11.74 -7.66
C ALA A 106 23.37 11.86 -6.58
N ASP A 107 24.61 11.46 -6.90
CA ASP A 107 25.74 11.39 -5.95
C ASP A 107 27.09 11.76 -6.62
N GLY A 108 27.07 12.60 -7.67
CA GLY A 108 28.28 13.05 -8.39
C GLY A 108 28.94 12.02 -9.32
N HIS A 109 28.50 10.76 -9.30
CA HIS A 109 29.02 9.69 -10.16
C HIS A 109 27.94 8.94 -10.97
N ASN A 110 26.67 9.02 -10.56
CA ASN A 110 25.57 8.33 -11.23
C ASN A 110 24.50 9.34 -11.68
N LYS A 111 24.30 9.42 -13.00
CA LYS A 111 23.19 10.15 -13.62
C LYS A 111 21.91 9.34 -13.51
N GLN A 112 20.85 10.00 -13.06
CA GLN A 112 19.48 9.52 -13.12
C GLN A 112 18.75 10.25 -14.24
N TYR A 113 17.92 9.52 -14.97
CA TYR A 113 17.20 10.06 -16.12
C TYR A 113 15.71 10.08 -15.83
N PHE A 114 15.06 11.19 -16.15
CA PHE A 114 13.65 11.42 -15.87
C PHE A 114 12.94 11.90 -17.13
N ILE A 115 11.68 11.47 -17.25
CA ILE A 115 10.74 11.91 -18.28
C ILE A 115 9.47 12.37 -17.57
N GLU A 116 9.02 13.59 -17.89
CA GLU A 116 7.72 14.11 -17.53
C GLU A 116 6.72 13.81 -18.63
N LEU A 117 5.59 13.26 -18.23
CA LEU A 117 4.49 12.82 -19.06
C LEU A 117 3.23 13.61 -18.71
N SER A 118 2.32 13.76 -19.67
CA SER A 118 1.01 14.37 -19.47
C SER A 118 -0.11 13.46 -19.93
N ASP A 119 -1.17 13.41 -19.14
CA ASP A 119 -2.38 12.62 -19.43
C ASP A 119 -3.45 13.43 -20.19
N VAL A 120 -4.62 12.83 -20.40
CA VAL A 120 -5.79 13.49 -21.02
C VAL A 120 -6.25 14.73 -20.26
N ASN A 121 -6.03 14.79 -18.95
CA ASN A 121 -6.38 15.94 -18.09
C ASN A 121 -5.24 16.95 -17.97
N LYS A 122 -4.17 16.79 -18.75
CA LYS A 122 -2.95 17.63 -18.69
C LYS A 122 -2.24 17.62 -17.34
N MET A 123 -2.43 16.56 -16.55
CA MET A 123 -1.71 16.39 -15.28
C MET A 123 -0.30 15.85 -15.53
N PRO A 124 0.73 16.41 -14.87
CA PRO A 124 2.12 15.97 -15.05
C PRO A 124 2.43 14.71 -14.22
N TYR A 125 3.19 13.79 -14.80
CA TYR A 125 3.70 12.58 -14.16
C TYR A 125 5.17 12.41 -14.47
N ILE A 126 6.00 12.30 -13.43
CA ILE A 126 7.43 12.09 -13.59
C ILE A 126 7.73 10.61 -13.41
N ILE A 127 8.43 10.04 -14.39
CA ILE A 127 8.95 8.67 -14.29
C ILE A 127 10.47 8.68 -14.42
N LYS A 128 11.12 7.82 -13.63
CA LYS A 128 12.53 7.52 -13.76
C LYS A 128 12.72 6.44 -14.83
N VAL A 129 13.67 6.67 -15.72
CA VAL A 129 13.97 5.76 -16.84
C VAL A 129 15.46 5.44 -16.90
N THR A 130 15.80 4.41 -17.66
CA THR A 130 17.18 4.07 -18.00
C THR A 130 17.77 5.06 -19.03
N ALA A 131 19.10 5.11 -19.16
CA ALA A 131 19.75 5.92 -20.19
C ALA A 131 19.29 5.55 -21.62
N LYS A 132 19.11 4.24 -21.88
CA LYS A 132 18.64 3.72 -23.17
C LYS A 132 17.23 4.20 -23.49
N GLU A 133 16.33 4.19 -22.50
CA GLU A 133 14.96 4.71 -22.66
C GLU A 133 14.95 6.22 -22.81
N TYR A 134 15.78 6.92 -22.03
CA TYR A 134 15.95 8.37 -22.17
C TYR A 134 16.34 8.74 -23.60
N ASP A 135 17.37 8.11 -24.17
CA ASP A 135 17.81 8.37 -25.55
C ASP A 135 16.72 8.04 -26.57
N LYS A 136 15.99 6.94 -26.37
CA LYS A 136 14.86 6.54 -27.22
C LYS A 136 13.75 7.59 -27.24
N TYR A 137 13.35 8.10 -26.08
CA TYR A 137 12.21 9.01 -25.94
C TYR A 137 12.60 10.49 -26.05
N SER A 138 13.90 10.82 -26.06
CA SER A 138 14.39 12.21 -26.21
C SER A 138 13.97 12.87 -27.53
N SER A 139 13.65 12.08 -28.56
CA SER A 139 13.23 12.57 -29.88
C SER A 139 11.74 12.39 -30.18
N GLY A 140 10.99 11.77 -29.26
CA GLY A 140 9.57 11.49 -29.43
C GLY A 140 8.68 12.45 -28.65
N ASN A 141 7.41 12.54 -29.06
CA ASN A 141 6.38 13.31 -28.34
C ASN A 141 5.44 12.41 -27.52
N LEU A 142 5.52 11.09 -27.70
CA LEU A 142 4.65 10.13 -27.05
C LEU A 142 5.47 9.00 -26.45
N MET A 143 5.02 8.53 -25.30
CA MET A 143 5.57 7.36 -24.61
C MET A 143 4.43 6.41 -24.26
N ASN A 144 4.55 5.15 -24.69
CA ASN A 144 3.64 4.11 -24.23
C ASN A 144 4.03 3.70 -22.81
N CYS A 145 3.10 3.83 -21.87
CA CYS A 145 3.28 3.41 -20.50
C CYS A 145 2.17 2.47 -20.05
N ARG A 146 2.55 1.44 -19.29
CA ARG A 146 1.62 0.66 -18.49
C ARG A 146 1.29 1.40 -17.21
N VAL A 147 0.01 1.42 -16.84
CA VAL A 147 -0.47 1.91 -15.55
C VAL A 147 -0.32 0.79 -14.53
N ASP A 148 0.77 0.76 -13.78
CA ASP A 148 0.99 -0.31 -12.80
C ASP A 148 0.04 -0.24 -11.61
N ARG A 149 -0.33 0.98 -11.23
CA ARG A 149 -1.20 1.24 -10.08
C ARG A 149 -1.85 2.60 -10.18
N ILE A 150 -3.05 2.71 -9.66
CA ILE A 150 -3.73 3.99 -9.40
C ILE A 150 -3.88 4.13 -7.89
N LYS A 151 -3.44 5.27 -7.38
CA LYS A 151 -3.51 5.57 -5.94
C LYS A 151 -3.72 7.05 -5.72
N LYS A 152 -4.78 7.41 -5.01
CA LYS A 152 -5.20 8.78 -4.76
C LYS A 152 -5.25 9.59 -6.07
N ALA A 153 -5.95 9.06 -7.07
CA ALA A 153 -6.05 9.62 -8.43
C ALA A 153 -4.73 9.77 -9.21
N LYS A 154 -3.59 9.37 -8.66
CA LYS A 154 -2.30 9.40 -9.36
C LYS A 154 -2.00 8.08 -10.03
N LEU A 155 -1.52 8.16 -11.27
CA LEU A 155 -1.04 7.04 -12.06
C LEU A 155 0.42 6.75 -11.69
N HIS A 156 0.70 5.50 -11.35
CA HIS A 156 2.06 4.97 -11.29
C HIS A 156 2.37 4.29 -12.62
N LEU A 157 3.20 4.96 -13.42
CA LEU A 157 3.47 4.60 -14.80
C LEU A 157 4.80 3.87 -14.95
N ARG A 158 4.87 2.99 -15.95
CA ARG A 158 6.11 2.34 -16.38
C ARG A 158 6.18 2.26 -17.90
N PRO A 159 7.35 2.47 -18.54
CA PRO A 159 7.54 2.21 -19.97
C PRO A 159 6.97 0.85 -20.42
N ALA A 160 6.21 0.82 -21.52
CA ALA A 160 5.57 -0.41 -22.01
C ALA A 160 6.54 -1.36 -22.74
N ASP A 161 7.54 -0.79 -23.42
CA ASP A 161 8.53 -1.52 -24.23
C ASP A 161 9.71 -2.05 -23.41
N GLU A 162 9.53 -2.21 -22.10
CA GLU A 162 10.54 -2.74 -21.19
C GLU A 162 10.74 -4.24 -21.46
N THR A 163 11.49 -4.56 -22.52
CA THR A 163 11.85 -5.95 -22.87
C THR A 163 13.06 -6.47 -22.08
N GLU A 164 13.76 -5.59 -21.36
CA GLU A 164 14.89 -5.96 -20.49
C GLU A 164 14.51 -5.75 -19.03
N ILE A 165 14.24 -6.86 -18.35
CA ILE A 165 14.09 -7.02 -16.90
C ILE A 165 15.34 -6.55 -16.09
N ASN A 166 16.34 -5.98 -16.74
CA ASN A 166 17.71 -6.01 -16.23
C ASN A 166 18.20 -4.79 -15.43
N LEU A 167 17.37 -3.78 -15.11
CA LEU A 167 17.85 -2.62 -14.34
C LEU A 167 16.88 -2.07 -13.29
N LEU A 168 15.69 -2.64 -13.12
CA LEU A 168 14.72 -2.18 -12.14
C LEU A 168 14.27 -3.34 -11.24
N LEU A 169 14.20 -3.07 -9.94
CA LEU A 169 13.73 -4.05 -8.96
C LEU A 169 12.29 -4.45 -9.32
N GLN A 170 12.00 -5.74 -9.33
CA GLN A 170 10.65 -6.24 -9.64
C GLN A 170 9.80 -6.36 -8.38
N PRO A 171 8.57 -5.81 -8.36
CA PRO A 171 7.67 -5.93 -7.21
C PRO A 171 7.51 -7.37 -6.73
N GLY A 172 7.63 -7.57 -5.42
CA GLY A 172 7.49 -8.87 -4.76
C GLY A 172 8.79 -9.68 -4.63
N ASN A 173 9.83 -9.36 -5.41
CA ASN A 173 11.10 -10.07 -5.35
C ASN A 173 12.01 -9.56 -4.22
N TYR A 174 12.85 -10.46 -3.69
CA TYR A 174 13.82 -10.16 -2.64
C TYR A 174 15.22 -9.97 -3.22
N TYR A 175 15.83 -8.83 -2.90
CA TYR A 175 17.16 -8.45 -3.36
C TYR A 175 18.12 -8.26 -2.17
N PRO A 176 19.42 -8.57 -2.33
CA PRO A 176 20.40 -8.34 -1.28
C PRO A 176 20.82 -6.86 -1.25
N PHE A 177 20.96 -6.33 -0.04
CA PHE A 177 21.45 -4.97 0.21
C PHE A 177 22.50 -4.96 1.31
N THR A 178 23.46 -4.05 1.21
CA THR A 178 24.42 -3.75 2.29
C THR A 178 24.02 -2.48 2.99
N VAL A 179 23.86 -2.51 4.31
CA VAL A 179 23.58 -1.33 5.14
C VAL A 179 24.85 -0.49 5.23
N LYS A 180 24.85 0.70 4.62
CA LYS A 180 26.01 1.60 4.61
C LYS A 180 26.09 2.44 5.87
N GLU A 181 24.95 2.98 6.31
CA GLU A 181 24.87 3.80 7.51
C GLU A 181 23.41 4.02 7.95
N LEU A 182 23.27 4.72 9.07
CA LEU A 182 22.01 5.27 9.57
C LEU A 182 22.07 6.78 9.36
N SER A 183 21.10 7.34 8.62
CA SER A 183 21.00 8.78 8.36
C SER A 183 19.58 9.25 8.68
N GLY A 184 19.44 9.99 9.78
CA GLY A 184 18.15 10.41 10.32
C GLY A 184 17.25 9.21 10.66
N GLU A 185 16.06 9.17 10.05
CA GLU A 185 15.07 8.10 10.24
C GLU A 185 15.21 6.93 9.25
N TYR A 186 16.34 6.84 8.53
CA TYR A 186 16.52 5.85 7.46
C TYR A 186 17.83 5.07 7.61
N PHE A 187 17.76 3.76 7.37
CA PHE A 187 18.92 2.98 6.97
C PHE A 187 19.23 3.27 5.51
N ILE A 188 20.47 3.66 5.24
CA ILE A 188 20.97 3.85 3.89
C ILE A 188 21.53 2.50 3.41
N LEU A 189 20.94 1.98 2.35
CA LEU A 189 21.22 0.68 1.77
C LEU A 189 21.92 0.85 0.43
N SER A 190 22.74 -0.12 0.07
CA SER A 190 23.38 -0.21 -1.23
C SER A 190 23.12 -1.57 -1.84
N ASP A 191 22.61 -1.60 -3.07
CA ASP A 191 22.41 -2.83 -3.84
C ASP A 191 23.75 -3.36 -4.41
N PRO A 192 23.78 -4.51 -5.09
CA PRO A 192 25.01 -5.08 -5.67
C PRO A 192 25.65 -4.20 -6.76
N ASP A 193 24.86 -3.35 -7.42
CA ASP A 193 25.30 -2.46 -8.49
C ASP A 193 25.79 -1.10 -7.94
N GLY A 194 25.70 -0.89 -6.63
CA GLY A 194 26.17 0.31 -5.94
C GLY A 194 25.13 1.43 -5.84
N ASN A 195 23.88 1.20 -6.26
CA ASN A 195 22.80 2.17 -6.11
C ASN A 195 22.40 2.33 -4.64
N THR A 196 22.01 3.55 -4.28
CA THR A 196 21.61 3.91 -2.92
C THR A 196 20.09 3.83 -2.74
N HIS A 197 19.65 3.22 -1.64
CA HIS A 197 18.25 3.07 -1.27
C HIS A 197 18.02 3.46 0.19
N LYS A 198 16.77 3.76 0.55
CA LYS A 198 16.38 4.14 1.91
C LYS A 198 15.40 3.12 2.49
N LEU A 199 15.57 2.82 3.78
CA LEU A 199 14.65 1.98 4.54
C LEU A 199 14.27 2.65 5.86
N GLU A 200 12.98 2.92 6.09
CA GLU A 200 12.48 3.60 7.30
C GLU A 200 12.79 2.82 8.58
N CYS A 201 13.53 3.43 9.52
CA CYS A 201 13.95 2.78 10.76
C CYS A 201 12.80 2.45 11.71
N LYS A 202 11.77 3.31 11.77
CA LYS A 202 10.69 3.21 12.78
C LYS A 202 9.95 1.87 12.77
N TRP A 203 9.93 1.17 11.64
CA TRP A 203 9.27 -0.14 11.53
C TRP A 203 10.19 -1.32 11.86
N TYR A 204 11.52 -1.14 11.76
CA TYR A 204 12.48 -2.25 11.74
C TYR A 204 13.60 -2.10 12.76
N ALA A 205 13.51 -1.13 13.68
CA ALA A 205 14.52 -0.90 14.71
C ALA A 205 14.80 -2.16 15.54
N HIS A 206 13.78 -2.98 15.81
CA HIS A 206 13.89 -4.23 16.57
C HIS A 206 14.51 -5.39 15.76
N TYR A 207 14.77 -5.23 14.46
CA TYR A 207 15.48 -6.25 13.65
C TYR A 207 17.00 -6.23 13.86
N ASN A 208 17.51 -5.34 14.73
CA ASN A 208 18.93 -5.21 15.03
C ASN A 208 19.79 -4.98 13.77
N ILE A 209 19.25 -4.22 12.81
CA ILE A 209 19.93 -3.84 11.57
C ILE A 209 21.03 -2.82 11.90
N ARG A 210 22.27 -3.12 11.48
CA ARG A 210 23.47 -2.31 11.75
C ARG A 210 24.27 -2.06 10.48
N LYS A 211 25.08 -0.99 10.49
CA LYS A 211 26.08 -0.71 9.45
C LYS A 211 26.94 -1.95 9.17
N GLY A 212 27.13 -2.25 7.89
CA GLY A 212 27.87 -3.41 7.39
C GLY A 212 27.04 -4.69 7.27
N ASN A 213 25.81 -4.74 7.80
CA ASN A 213 24.95 -5.92 7.62
C ASN A 213 24.57 -6.10 6.15
N LYS A 214 24.53 -7.35 5.71
CA LYS A 214 23.87 -7.75 4.47
C LYS A 214 22.46 -8.21 4.83
N ILE A 215 21.46 -7.54 4.29
CA ILE A 215 20.05 -7.86 4.49
C ILE A 215 19.40 -8.18 3.14
N ARG A 216 18.32 -8.95 3.16
CA ARG A 216 17.47 -9.11 1.98
C ARG A 216 16.23 -8.25 2.16
N CYS A 217 15.86 -7.50 1.14
CA CYS A 217 14.63 -6.73 1.16
C CYS A 217 13.75 -7.11 -0.02
N ARG A 218 12.45 -7.30 0.26
CA ARG A 218 11.40 -7.35 -0.74
C ARG A 218 11.23 -5.94 -1.32
N PHE A 219 11.34 -5.82 -2.63
CA PHE A 219 10.95 -4.59 -3.31
C PHE A 219 9.43 -4.55 -3.47
N LEU A 220 8.81 -3.43 -3.09
CA LEU A 220 7.37 -3.26 -3.21
C LEU A 220 7.00 -2.47 -4.47
N TYR A 221 7.50 -1.24 -4.60
CA TYR A 221 7.22 -0.31 -5.70
C TYR A 221 8.14 0.91 -5.61
N TYR A 222 8.17 1.74 -6.65
CA TYR A 222 8.78 3.07 -6.62
C TYR A 222 7.78 4.11 -6.09
N SER A 223 8.20 4.96 -5.15
CA SER A 223 7.40 6.10 -4.68
C SER A 223 7.31 7.21 -5.73
N GLU A 224 6.53 8.26 -5.44
CA GLU A 224 6.27 9.39 -6.34
C GLU A 224 7.53 10.15 -6.74
N ASP A 225 8.55 10.17 -5.88
CA ASP A 225 9.86 10.77 -6.12
C ASP A 225 10.87 9.81 -6.79
N GLY A 226 10.41 8.63 -7.22
CA GLY A 226 11.25 7.59 -7.81
C GLY A 226 12.13 6.83 -6.81
N SER A 227 11.99 7.07 -5.50
CA SER A 227 12.70 6.29 -4.49
C SER A 227 12.10 4.88 -4.35
N THR A 228 12.89 3.91 -3.89
CA THR A 228 12.41 2.52 -3.72
C THR A 228 11.70 2.31 -2.39
N VAL A 229 10.53 1.68 -2.40
CA VAL A 229 9.86 1.20 -1.19
C VAL A 229 10.25 -0.25 -0.94
N LEU A 230 10.97 -0.48 0.16
CA LEU A 230 11.56 -1.77 0.53
C LEU A 230 11.00 -2.28 1.86
N GLU A 231 10.90 -3.60 2.01
CA GLU A 231 10.65 -4.27 3.30
C GLU A 231 11.71 -5.35 3.55
N PRO A 232 12.47 -5.32 4.65
CA PRO A 232 13.42 -6.37 4.97
C PRO A 232 12.70 -7.68 5.26
N GLU A 233 13.38 -8.79 4.94
CA GLU A 233 12.97 -10.12 5.38
C GLU A 233 12.86 -10.14 6.92
N ASN A 234 11.73 -10.63 7.43
CA ASN A 234 11.53 -10.75 8.87
C ASN A 234 12.46 -11.84 9.42
N PRO A 235 13.21 -11.58 10.51
CA PRO A 235 14.22 -12.53 10.97
C PRO A 235 13.64 -13.77 11.68
N TYR A 236 12.35 -13.76 12.05
CA TYR A 236 11.69 -14.88 12.74
C TYR A 236 10.54 -15.50 11.94
N TYR A 237 9.72 -14.67 11.30
CA TYR A 237 8.51 -15.10 10.61
C TYR A 237 8.71 -15.22 9.09
N ARG A 238 8.00 -16.16 8.48
CA ARG A 238 7.97 -16.36 7.02
C ARG A 238 6.54 -16.54 6.55
N ASP A 239 6.23 -15.91 5.41
CA ASP A 239 4.94 -16.08 4.75
C ASP A 239 4.66 -17.59 4.48
N GLY A 240 3.42 -18.01 4.71
CA GLY A 240 2.94 -19.38 4.57
C GLY A 240 3.32 -20.35 5.70
N LYS A 241 4.17 -19.96 6.65
CA LYS A 241 4.57 -20.80 7.80
C LYS A 241 3.63 -20.62 8.99
N VAL A 242 3.53 -21.66 9.82
CA VAL A 242 2.68 -21.67 11.02
C VAL A 242 3.54 -21.43 12.25
N TYR A 243 3.08 -20.56 13.14
CA TYR A 243 3.72 -20.23 14.41
C TYR A 243 2.68 -20.16 15.53
N GLU A 244 3.13 -20.29 16.78
CA GLU A 244 2.29 -20.07 17.96
C GLU A 244 2.44 -18.66 18.49
N PHE A 245 1.32 -18.07 18.92
CA PHE A 245 1.28 -16.73 19.46
C PHE A 245 0.49 -16.67 20.77
N PRO A 246 1.04 -16.05 21.83
CA PRO A 246 0.30 -15.83 23.07
C PRO A 246 -0.87 -14.86 22.86
N ILE A 247 -2.06 -15.27 23.27
CA ILE A 247 -3.27 -14.44 23.15
C ILE A 247 -3.19 -13.30 24.15
N ARG A 248 -3.41 -12.06 23.70
CA ARG A 248 -3.59 -10.90 24.58
C ARG A 248 -5.08 -10.66 24.84
N TYR A 249 -5.84 -10.45 23.78
CA TYR A 249 -7.29 -10.23 23.84
C TYR A 249 -7.94 -10.50 22.47
N ILE A 250 -9.25 -10.65 22.45
CA ILE A 250 -10.05 -10.81 21.23
C ILE A 250 -10.78 -9.51 20.94
N GLN A 251 -10.68 -9.03 19.70
CA GLN A 251 -11.43 -7.88 19.21
C GLN A 251 -12.57 -8.35 18.32
N LYS A 252 -13.80 -8.17 18.78
CA LYS A 252 -15.03 -8.45 18.02
C LYS A 252 -15.54 -7.16 17.41
N MET A 253 -15.77 -7.17 16.09
CA MET A 253 -16.29 -6.06 15.32
C MET A 253 -17.73 -6.37 14.92
N GLU A 254 -18.68 -5.51 15.27
CA GLU A 254 -20.10 -5.62 14.92
C GLU A 254 -20.47 -4.48 13.96
N TYR A 255 -21.05 -4.83 12.82
CA TYR A 255 -21.40 -3.89 11.76
C TYR A 255 -22.91 -3.59 11.78
N ALA A 256 -23.29 -2.45 11.22
CA ALA A 256 -24.67 -1.99 11.25
C ALA A 256 -25.62 -2.81 10.35
N ASP A 257 -25.07 -3.63 9.45
CA ASP A 257 -25.82 -4.64 8.69
C ASP A 257 -26.02 -5.97 9.44
N GLY A 258 -25.65 -6.02 10.73
CA GLY A 258 -25.76 -7.20 11.58
C GLY A 258 -24.64 -8.22 11.40
N SER A 259 -23.73 -8.02 10.45
CA SER A 259 -22.56 -8.87 10.30
C SER A 259 -21.54 -8.61 11.42
N SER A 260 -20.66 -9.58 11.67
CA SER A 260 -19.57 -9.42 12.62
C SER A 260 -18.29 -10.07 12.13
N ASP A 261 -17.16 -9.59 12.63
CA ASP A 261 -15.83 -10.14 12.39
C ASP A 261 -15.06 -10.23 13.71
N ALA A 262 -14.04 -11.08 13.78
CA ALA A 262 -13.22 -11.25 14.97
C ALA A 262 -11.74 -11.29 14.62
N THR A 263 -10.92 -10.68 15.47
CA THR A 263 -9.46 -10.69 15.34
C THR A 263 -8.87 -11.00 16.71
N ALA A 264 -8.00 -12.01 16.78
CA ALA A 264 -7.17 -12.23 17.94
C ALA A 264 -5.99 -11.26 17.89
N ILE A 265 -5.84 -10.46 18.95
CA ILE A 265 -4.65 -9.66 19.17
C ILE A 265 -3.70 -10.48 20.03
N VAL A 266 -2.54 -10.76 19.47
CA VAL A 266 -1.54 -11.66 20.05
C VAL A 266 -0.19 -10.96 20.18
N GLY A 267 0.66 -11.43 21.09
CA GLY A 267 2.04 -10.95 21.19
C GLY A 267 2.94 -11.65 20.18
N ASP A 268 3.81 -10.92 19.50
CA ASP A 268 4.88 -11.51 18.69
C ASP A 268 6.20 -11.66 19.48
N VAL A 269 7.23 -12.23 18.84
CA VAL A 269 8.56 -12.48 19.43
C VAL A 269 9.31 -11.19 19.80
N PHE A 270 8.92 -10.06 19.23
CA PHE A 270 9.48 -8.75 19.53
C PHE A 270 8.70 -8.01 20.63
N GLY A 271 7.62 -8.62 21.15
CA GLY A 271 6.73 -8.00 22.12
C GLY A 271 5.71 -7.04 21.49
N GLU A 272 5.63 -6.98 20.17
CA GLU A 272 4.66 -6.17 19.42
C GLU A 272 3.32 -6.90 19.31
N GLU A 273 2.26 -6.17 18.95
CA GLU A 273 0.96 -6.76 18.64
C GLU A 273 0.91 -7.28 17.20
N ALA A 274 0.50 -8.54 17.05
CA ALA A 274 0.13 -9.14 15.78
C ALA A 274 -1.39 -9.36 15.71
N HIS A 275 -1.92 -9.28 14.49
CA HIS A 275 -3.36 -9.32 14.24
C HIS A 275 -3.69 -10.60 13.46
N LEU A 276 -4.35 -11.54 14.12
CA LEU A 276 -4.72 -12.83 13.53
C LEU A 276 -6.23 -12.87 13.26
N ARG A 277 -6.61 -13.10 12.00
CA ARG A 277 -8.03 -13.22 11.62
C ARG A 277 -8.62 -14.49 12.21
N LEU A 278 -9.80 -14.35 12.81
CA LEU A 278 -10.58 -15.44 13.36
C LEU A 278 -11.88 -15.61 12.57
N PRO A 279 -12.26 -16.85 12.20
CA PRO A 279 -13.63 -17.14 11.84
C PRO A 279 -14.58 -16.74 12.99
N SER A 280 -15.73 -16.14 12.67
CA SER A 280 -16.66 -15.62 13.67
C SER A 280 -17.23 -16.68 14.60
N ASP A 281 -17.31 -17.93 14.13
CA ASP A 281 -17.75 -19.11 14.89
C ASP A 281 -16.66 -19.72 15.80
N TRP A 282 -15.45 -19.15 15.80
CA TRP A 282 -14.31 -19.69 16.56
C TRP A 282 -14.07 -19.01 17.90
N ILE A 283 -14.78 -17.92 18.22
CA ILE A 283 -14.60 -17.19 19.49
C ILE A 283 -14.77 -18.15 20.68
N ASP A 284 -15.80 -18.99 20.66
CA ASP A 284 -16.09 -19.95 21.73
C ASP A 284 -15.06 -21.10 21.79
N ARG A 285 -14.37 -21.38 20.67
CA ARG A 285 -13.37 -22.48 20.58
C ARG A 285 -12.00 -22.09 21.11
N ILE A 286 -11.67 -20.80 21.04
CA ILE A 286 -10.39 -20.28 21.53
C ILE A 286 -10.48 -19.83 22.98
N GLU A 287 -11.67 -19.90 23.57
CA GLU A 287 -11.92 -19.58 24.97
C GLU A 287 -11.05 -20.49 25.87
N GLY A 288 -10.18 -19.87 26.68
CA GLY A 288 -9.29 -20.57 27.59
C GLY A 288 -7.97 -21.07 26.99
N LEU A 289 -7.73 -20.89 25.69
CA LEU A 289 -6.41 -21.19 25.10
C LEU A 289 -5.38 -20.11 25.46
N PRO A 290 -4.16 -20.48 25.88
CA PRO A 290 -3.10 -19.52 26.15
C PRO A 290 -2.45 -19.00 24.86
N ASN A 291 -2.45 -19.80 23.80
CA ASN A 291 -1.79 -19.53 22.53
C ASN A 291 -2.70 -19.89 21.35
N LEU A 292 -2.45 -19.27 20.21
CA LEU A 292 -3.05 -19.63 18.92
C LEU A 292 -1.96 -20.02 17.93
N SER A 293 -2.17 -21.14 17.24
CA SER A 293 -1.41 -21.46 16.04
C SER A 293 -1.97 -20.67 14.86
N ALA A 294 -1.13 -19.99 14.11
CA ALA A 294 -1.56 -19.25 12.93
C ALA A 294 -0.56 -19.36 11.79
N ARG A 295 -1.09 -19.51 10.59
CA ARG A 295 -0.33 -19.40 9.34
C ARG A 295 -0.14 -17.93 9.01
N ILE A 296 1.09 -17.52 8.76
CA ILE A 296 1.39 -16.15 8.32
C ILE A 296 0.92 -16.00 6.88
N ASP A 297 0.01 -15.06 6.65
CA ASP A 297 -0.47 -14.75 5.30
C ASP A 297 0.41 -13.68 4.65
N ARG A 298 0.80 -12.68 5.44
CA ARG A 298 1.71 -11.62 5.01
C ARG A 298 2.39 -10.93 6.19
N ILE A 299 3.59 -10.42 5.95
CA ILE A 299 4.28 -9.47 6.83
C ILE A 299 4.33 -8.11 6.13
N ARG A 300 3.98 -7.04 6.86
CA ARG A 300 4.01 -5.66 6.33
C ARG A 300 4.44 -4.68 7.42
N LYS A 301 5.45 -3.85 7.14
CA LYS A 301 6.01 -2.89 8.13
C LYS A 301 6.32 -3.56 9.48
N SER A 302 6.97 -4.72 9.41
CA SER A 302 7.25 -5.64 10.51
C SER A 302 6.05 -6.33 11.18
N ARG A 303 4.82 -5.85 10.97
CA ARG A 303 3.63 -6.46 11.57
C ARG A 303 3.24 -7.74 10.87
N VAL A 304 2.98 -8.75 11.68
CA VAL A 304 2.52 -10.06 11.24
C VAL A 304 1.00 -10.05 11.07
N HIS A 305 0.56 -10.52 9.92
CA HIS A 305 -0.83 -10.83 9.64
C HIS A 305 -0.94 -12.32 9.30
N GLY A 306 -1.90 -13.00 9.91
CA GLY A 306 -2.10 -14.42 9.69
C GLY A 306 -3.53 -14.87 9.93
N THR A 307 -3.77 -16.11 9.56
CA THR A 307 -5.04 -16.82 9.77
C THR A 307 -4.81 -17.93 10.78
N VAL A 308 -5.66 -17.99 11.81
CA VAL A 308 -5.58 -19.05 12.83
C VAL A 308 -5.83 -20.40 12.19
N VAL A 309 -5.03 -21.40 12.58
CA VAL A 309 -5.14 -22.78 12.12
C VAL A 309 -5.27 -23.69 13.35
N PHE A 310 -6.14 -24.69 13.25
CA PHE A 310 -6.27 -25.77 14.22
C PHE A 310 -5.72 -27.07 13.64
#